data_AF-A0A974TDG2-F1
#
_entry.id   AF-A0A974TDG2-F1
#
_cell.length_a   1.000
_cell.length_b   1.000
_cell.length_c   1.000
_cell.angle_alpha   90.00
_cell.angle_beta   90.00
_cell.angle_gamma   90.00
#
_symmetry.space_group_name_H-M   'P 1'
#
loop_
_entity.id
_entity.type
_entity.pdbx_description
1 polymer ?
#
loop_
_entity_poly.entity_id
_entity_poly.type
_entity_poly.pdbx_seq_one_letter_code
_entity_poly.pdbx_strand_id
1 'polypeptide(L)'
;MQRFEVRPGDCTSRDCFRDRERSELGEVDASSRVGDEYWYQFSFYLPKNFPNIYPAKTALGQFHQKGVTSPPVLFQYGIPQGSNTSSYYLDLNQTKLGHFPLISERSLRGRWQDIRVHARWSMAADGFIRVYVNGRLTADVVGPNTTHANPIYFKYGVYRSFLSRYKSAYGSSEVPAQSALFRSVRKSKTMRGLLGTASEPMQP
;
A
#
# COMPACT_ATOMS: atom_id res chain seq x y z
N MET A 1 2.20 -0.28 17.72
CA MET A 1 1.16 -0.84 16.81
C MET A 1 0.11 0.23 16.61
N GLN A 2 -0.40 0.39 15.41
CA GLN A 2 -1.41 1.41 15.07
C GLN A 2 -2.63 0.74 14.47
N ARG A 3 -3.83 1.22 14.81
CA ARG A 3 -5.10 0.76 14.24
C ARG A 3 -5.66 1.86 13.34
N PHE A 4 -6.05 1.48 12.15
CA PHE A 4 -6.76 2.33 11.20
C PHE A 4 -8.14 1.74 10.98
N GLU A 5 -9.15 2.58 11.02
CA GLU A 5 -10.55 2.22 10.78
C GLU A 5 -11.14 3.26 9.84
N VAL A 6 -11.94 2.78 8.89
CA VAL A 6 -12.72 3.61 7.97
C VAL A 6 -14.14 3.04 7.93
N ARG A 7 -15.10 3.87 8.32
CA ARG A 7 -16.55 3.63 8.32
C ARG A 7 -17.22 4.41 7.19
N PRO A 8 -18.45 4.06 6.80
CA PRO A 8 -19.24 4.89 5.88
C PRO A 8 -19.24 6.35 6.34
N GLY A 9 -18.86 7.26 5.45
CA GLY A 9 -18.77 8.69 5.72
C GLY A 9 -17.42 9.18 6.26
N ASP A 10 -16.44 8.31 6.53
CA ASP A 10 -15.10 8.70 7.01
C ASP A 10 -14.24 9.29 5.87
N CYS A 11 -14.60 10.49 5.45
CA CYS A 11 -13.94 11.25 4.40
C CYS A 11 -13.71 12.70 4.83
N THR A 12 -12.60 13.29 4.38
CA THR A 12 -12.31 14.71 4.61
C THR A 12 -12.55 15.49 3.33
N SER A 13 -13.46 16.48 3.36
CA SER A 13 -13.73 17.45 2.29
C SER A 13 -13.67 16.86 0.86
N ARG A 14 -12.52 17.03 0.18
CA ARG A 14 -12.24 16.57 -1.20
C ARG A 14 -12.43 15.08 -1.40
N ASP A 15 -12.21 14.24 -0.38
CA ASP A 15 -12.42 12.80 -0.49
C ASP A 15 -13.90 12.46 -0.64
N CYS A 16 -14.78 13.14 0.11
CA CYS A 16 -16.23 12.94 0.02
C CYS A 16 -16.74 13.25 -1.39
N PHE A 17 -16.29 14.37 -1.96
CA PHE A 17 -16.63 14.75 -3.34
C PHE A 17 -16.06 13.81 -4.41
N ARG A 18 -15.04 13.01 -4.06
CA ARG A 18 -14.31 12.15 -5.01
C ARG A 18 -14.56 10.66 -4.80
N ASP A 19 -15.65 10.31 -4.11
CA ASP A 19 -16.07 8.91 -3.91
C ASP A 19 -14.98 8.09 -3.19
N ARG A 20 -14.44 8.67 -2.11
CA ARG A 20 -13.27 8.19 -1.36
C ARG A 20 -13.46 8.40 0.14
N GLU A 21 -12.83 7.51 0.90
CA GLU A 21 -12.76 7.56 2.36
C GLU A 21 -11.37 7.10 2.81
N ARG A 22 -10.85 7.64 3.91
CA ARG A 22 -9.49 7.31 4.36
C ARG A 22 -9.25 7.47 5.84
N SER A 23 -8.35 6.63 6.32
CA SER A 23 -7.61 6.79 7.56
C SER A 23 -6.18 6.35 7.26
N GLU A 24 -5.26 7.30 7.07
CA GLU A 24 -3.89 7.05 6.66
C GLU A 24 -2.90 7.98 7.36
N LEU A 25 -1.69 7.50 7.57
CA LEU A 25 -0.52 8.32 7.90
C LEU A 25 0.44 8.36 6.72
N GLY A 26 1.14 9.48 6.57
CA GLY A 26 2.19 9.66 5.58
C GLY A 26 3.54 9.93 6.24
N GLU A 27 4.62 9.57 5.54
CA GLU A 27 5.97 10.03 5.86
C GLU A 27 5.99 11.57 5.85
N VAL A 28 6.30 12.16 7.01
CA VAL A 28 6.30 13.63 7.20
C VAL A 28 7.33 14.28 6.28
N ASP A 29 8.54 13.72 6.26
CA ASP A 29 9.65 14.19 5.44
C ASP A 29 9.84 13.30 4.22
N ALA A 30 9.17 13.66 3.13
CA ALA A 30 9.36 13.09 1.79
C ALA A 30 10.81 13.25 1.30
N SER A 31 11.71 12.43 1.83
CA SER A 31 13.16 12.54 1.63
C SER A 31 13.65 11.71 0.44
N SER A 32 12.84 10.76 -0.04
CA SER A 32 13.22 9.98 -1.23
C SER A 32 13.14 10.86 -2.49
N ARG A 33 14.12 10.73 -3.37
CA ARG A 33 14.20 11.41 -4.67
C ARG A 33 14.32 10.40 -5.80
N VAL A 34 14.05 10.84 -7.03
CA VAL A 34 14.44 10.07 -8.22
C VAL A 34 15.96 9.91 -8.22
N GLY A 35 16.42 8.70 -8.56
CA GLY A 35 17.82 8.27 -8.46
C GLY A 35 18.17 7.60 -7.13
N ASP A 36 17.38 7.81 -6.06
CA ASP A 36 17.63 7.14 -4.80
C ASP A 36 17.26 5.66 -4.83
N GLU A 37 18.08 4.88 -4.13
CA GLU A 37 17.77 3.51 -3.75
C GLU A 37 17.49 3.43 -2.24
N TYR A 38 16.41 2.76 -1.86
CA TYR A 38 16.00 2.55 -0.48
C TYR A 38 15.31 1.20 -0.27
N TRP A 39 15.36 0.77 0.97
CA TRP A 39 14.56 -0.29 1.55
C TRP A 39 13.44 0.31 2.39
N TYR A 40 12.24 -0.23 2.28
CA TYR A 40 11.06 0.11 3.06
C TYR A 40 10.48 -1.17 3.67
N GLN A 41 9.90 -1.06 4.86
CA GLN A 41 9.18 -2.14 5.52
C GLN A 41 7.88 -1.61 6.11
N PHE A 42 6.84 -2.42 6.02
CA PHE A 42 5.64 -2.27 6.83
C PHE A 42 5.00 -3.64 7.01
N SER A 43 4.36 -3.85 8.16
CA SER A 43 3.61 -5.06 8.43
C SER A 43 2.16 -4.70 8.69
N PHE A 44 1.23 -5.49 8.17
CA PHE A 44 -0.19 -5.30 8.42
C PHE A 44 -0.89 -6.59 8.86
N TYR A 45 -2.00 -6.43 9.57
CA TYR A 45 -2.89 -7.51 9.96
C TYR A 45 -4.32 -7.15 9.56
N LEU A 46 -4.95 -8.02 8.79
CA LEU A 46 -6.38 -7.95 8.47
C LEU A 46 -7.13 -9.00 9.31
N PRO A 47 -8.17 -8.62 10.07
CA PRO A 47 -9.04 -9.57 10.76
C PRO A 47 -9.60 -10.66 9.84
N LYS A 48 -9.94 -11.83 10.39
CA LYS A 48 -10.52 -12.96 9.61
C LYS A 48 -11.76 -12.57 8.81
N ASN A 49 -12.55 -11.64 9.34
CA ASN A 49 -13.77 -11.10 8.74
C ASN A 49 -13.56 -9.79 7.96
N PHE A 50 -12.32 -9.41 7.61
CA PHE A 50 -12.06 -8.19 6.86
C PHE A 50 -12.82 -8.20 5.52
N PRO A 51 -13.74 -7.25 5.27
CA PRO A 51 -14.61 -7.31 4.11
C PRO A 51 -13.84 -7.03 2.82
N ASN A 52 -14.17 -7.80 1.77
CA ASN A 52 -13.80 -7.48 0.40
C ASN A 52 -14.85 -6.54 -0.18
N ILE A 53 -14.42 -5.36 -0.60
CA ILE A 53 -15.31 -4.32 -1.13
C ILE A 53 -15.18 -4.17 -2.66
N TYR A 54 -14.52 -5.09 -3.35
CA TYR A 54 -14.52 -5.10 -4.82
C TYR A 54 -15.96 -5.04 -5.36
N PRO A 55 -16.31 -4.20 -6.36
CA PRO A 55 -15.41 -3.46 -7.26
C PRO A 55 -14.89 -2.10 -6.76
N ALA A 56 -15.21 -1.68 -5.53
CA ALA A 56 -14.46 -0.60 -4.88
C ALA A 56 -13.04 -1.09 -4.53
N LYS A 57 -12.09 -0.16 -4.45
CA LYS A 57 -10.67 -0.47 -4.20
C LYS A 57 -10.28 -0.13 -2.78
N THR A 58 -9.56 -1.03 -2.12
CA THR A 58 -8.90 -0.77 -0.83
C THR A 58 -7.39 -0.72 -1.05
N ALA A 59 -6.72 0.37 -0.69
CA ALA A 59 -5.26 0.46 -0.63
C ALA A 59 -4.80 0.42 0.84
N LEU A 60 -3.73 -0.33 1.10
CA LEU A 60 -3.13 -0.47 2.43
C LEU A 60 -1.72 0.14 2.52
N GLY A 61 -1.14 0.49 1.38
CA GLY A 61 0.13 1.19 1.28
C GLY A 61 0.25 1.86 -0.08
N GLN A 62 0.92 2.99 -0.16
CA GLN A 62 1.12 3.70 -1.42
C GLN A 62 2.37 4.58 -1.36
N PHE A 63 3.11 4.64 -2.46
CA PHE A 63 4.16 5.63 -2.65
C PHE A 63 3.61 6.74 -3.53
N HIS A 64 3.62 7.96 -3.00
CA HIS A 64 3.11 9.14 -3.67
C HIS A 64 4.24 10.11 -3.98
N GLN A 65 4.03 10.93 -5.00
CA GLN A 65 4.92 12.04 -5.32
C GLN A 65 4.30 13.35 -4.86
N LYS A 66 5.09 14.23 -4.20
CA LYS A 66 4.60 15.53 -3.69
C LYS A 66 4.04 16.37 -4.85
N GLY A 67 2.82 16.87 -4.69
CA GLY A 67 2.13 17.71 -5.69
C GLY A 67 1.53 16.94 -6.88
N VAL A 68 1.72 15.62 -6.94
CA VAL A 68 1.12 14.75 -7.96
C VAL A 68 -0.16 14.15 -7.37
N THR A 69 -1.21 13.94 -8.17
CA THR A 69 -2.52 13.46 -7.68
C THR A 69 -2.61 11.93 -7.60
N SER A 70 -1.91 11.21 -8.48
CA SER A 70 -1.96 9.75 -8.53
C SER A 70 -0.63 9.16 -8.04
N PRO A 71 -0.66 8.18 -7.12
CA PRO A 71 0.56 7.49 -6.69
C PRO A 71 1.05 6.55 -7.80
N PRO A 72 2.37 6.53 -8.10
CA PRO A 72 2.94 5.58 -9.05
C PRO A 72 2.93 4.12 -8.56
N VAL A 73 2.87 3.89 -7.24
CA VAL A 73 2.90 2.56 -6.63
C VAL A 73 1.81 2.45 -5.59
N LEU A 74 0.92 1.47 -5.72
CA LEU A 74 -0.07 1.14 -4.70
C LEU A 74 -0.02 -0.33 -4.32
N PHE A 75 -0.33 -0.61 -3.07
CA PHE A 75 -0.61 -1.94 -2.57
C PHE A 75 -2.10 -2.05 -2.27
N GLN A 76 -2.81 -2.80 -3.09
CA GLN A 76 -4.28 -2.86 -3.09
C GLN A 76 -4.82 -4.23 -2.71
N TYR A 77 -6.05 -4.25 -2.23
CA TYR A 77 -6.84 -5.45 -1.99
C TYR A 77 -8.11 -5.42 -2.85
N GLY A 78 -8.32 -6.50 -3.62
CA GLY A 78 -9.43 -6.68 -4.55
C GLY A 78 -9.02 -7.58 -5.71
N ILE A 79 -9.72 -7.50 -6.84
CA ILE A 79 -9.36 -8.24 -8.06
C ILE A 79 -8.46 -7.35 -8.95
N PRO A 80 -7.18 -7.71 -9.15
CA PRO A 80 -6.31 -6.98 -10.09
C PRO A 80 -6.78 -7.19 -11.54
N GLN A 81 -6.47 -6.23 -12.40
CA GLN A 81 -6.82 -6.33 -13.82
C GLN A 81 -6.19 -7.59 -14.44
N GLY A 82 -6.98 -8.36 -15.19
CA GLY A 82 -6.54 -9.63 -15.79
C GLY A 82 -6.61 -10.84 -14.85
N SER A 83 -7.13 -10.69 -13.62
CA SER A 83 -7.40 -11.79 -12.70
C SER A 83 -8.91 -12.04 -12.55
N ASN A 84 -9.27 -13.28 -12.22
CA ASN A 84 -10.62 -13.67 -11.82
C ASN A 84 -10.77 -13.85 -10.30
N THR A 85 -9.68 -13.66 -9.54
CA THR A 85 -9.65 -13.90 -8.09
C THR A 85 -9.10 -12.69 -7.35
N SER A 86 -9.61 -12.49 -6.13
CA SER A 86 -9.13 -11.43 -5.25
C SER A 86 -7.75 -11.76 -4.69
N SER A 87 -6.95 -10.73 -4.48
CA SER A 87 -5.64 -10.81 -3.86
C SER A 87 -5.27 -9.48 -3.23
N TYR A 88 -4.24 -9.51 -2.38
CA TYR A 88 -3.44 -8.33 -2.12
C TYR A 88 -2.38 -8.23 -3.22
N TYR A 89 -2.31 -7.11 -3.94
CA TYR A 89 -1.50 -6.95 -5.13
C TYR A 89 -0.78 -5.61 -5.18
N LEU A 90 0.33 -5.58 -5.92
CA LEU A 90 1.05 -4.38 -6.32
C LEU A 90 0.42 -3.83 -7.61
N ASP A 91 -0.03 -2.57 -7.59
CA ASP A 91 -0.52 -1.83 -8.75
C ASP A 91 0.54 -0.80 -9.17
N LEU A 92 1.11 -0.99 -10.35
CA LEU A 92 2.07 -0.09 -11.01
C LEU A 92 1.51 0.44 -12.34
N ASN A 93 0.19 0.48 -12.49
CA ASN A 93 -0.44 0.85 -13.76
C ASN A 93 -0.20 2.32 -14.13
N GLN A 94 0.01 3.19 -13.14
CA GLN A 94 0.33 4.59 -13.36
C GLN A 94 1.63 4.78 -14.14
N THR A 95 2.58 3.83 -14.05
CA THR A 95 3.79 3.80 -14.88
C THR A 95 3.78 2.70 -15.94
N LYS A 96 2.61 2.13 -16.22
CA LYS A 96 2.37 1.09 -17.24
C LYS A 96 3.15 -0.21 -17.02
N LEU A 97 3.62 -0.47 -15.80
CA LEU A 97 4.33 -1.71 -15.46
C LEU A 97 3.38 -2.88 -15.10
N GLY A 98 2.10 -2.59 -14.85
CA GLY A 98 1.06 -3.61 -14.67
C GLY A 98 0.71 -3.90 -13.20
N HIS A 99 0.11 -5.07 -12.97
CA HIS A 99 -0.40 -5.52 -11.66
C HIS A 99 0.21 -6.87 -11.27
N PHE A 100 0.59 -7.03 -10.02
CA PHE A 100 1.29 -8.23 -9.54
C PHE A 100 0.62 -8.76 -8.26
N PRO A 101 -0.10 -9.89 -8.30
CA PRO A 101 -0.63 -10.54 -7.10
C PRO A 101 0.50 -10.90 -6.13
N LEU A 102 0.40 -10.46 -4.87
CA LEU A 102 1.42 -10.68 -3.84
C LEU A 102 0.98 -11.72 -2.80
N ILE A 103 -0.29 -11.67 -2.38
CA ILE A 103 -0.88 -12.57 -1.38
C ILE A 103 -2.26 -12.99 -1.85
N SER A 104 -2.51 -14.30 -1.90
CA SER A 104 -3.82 -14.83 -2.27
C SER A 104 -4.89 -14.54 -1.22
N GLU A 105 -6.14 -14.45 -1.68
CA GLU A 105 -7.34 -14.29 -0.83
C GLU A 105 -7.33 -15.20 0.42
N ARG A 106 -7.00 -16.49 0.22
CA ARG A 106 -6.98 -17.53 1.27
C ARG A 106 -5.95 -17.26 2.37
N SER A 107 -4.86 -16.58 2.04
CA SER A 107 -3.71 -16.42 2.94
C SER A 107 -3.65 -15.03 3.58
N LEU A 108 -4.44 -14.08 3.08
CA LEU A 108 -4.33 -12.67 3.42
C LEU A 108 -4.76 -12.35 4.87
N ARG A 109 -5.82 -12.99 5.36
CA ARG A 109 -6.48 -12.63 6.63
C ARG A 109 -6.05 -13.47 7.82
N GLY A 110 -6.28 -12.93 9.02
CA GLY A 110 -6.12 -13.61 10.29
C GLY A 110 -4.66 -13.86 10.70
N ARG A 111 -3.71 -13.18 10.05
CA ARG A 111 -2.28 -13.28 10.33
C ARG A 111 -1.57 -11.99 9.95
N TRP A 112 -0.41 -11.77 10.55
CA TRP A 112 0.48 -10.68 10.14
C TRP A 112 1.10 -10.99 8.79
N GLN A 113 1.16 -9.99 7.93
CA GLN A 113 1.89 -10.00 6.67
C GLN A 113 3.02 -8.99 6.78
N ASP A 114 4.25 -9.44 6.52
CA ASP A 114 5.42 -8.58 6.48
C ASP A 114 5.74 -8.23 5.02
N ILE A 115 5.67 -6.94 4.68
CA ILE A 115 6.00 -6.44 3.35
C ILE A 115 7.31 -5.69 3.43
N ARG A 116 8.27 -6.07 2.58
CA ARG A 116 9.48 -5.29 2.34
C ARG A 116 9.56 -4.90 0.89
N VAL A 117 9.98 -3.66 0.66
CA VAL A 117 10.13 -3.09 -0.68
C VAL A 117 11.56 -2.62 -0.81
N HIS A 118 12.25 -3.10 -1.85
CA HIS A 118 13.53 -2.57 -2.27
C HIS A 118 13.32 -1.87 -3.59
N ALA A 119 13.54 -0.56 -3.62
CA ALA A 119 13.25 0.26 -4.79
C ALA A 119 14.42 1.18 -5.10
N ARG A 120 14.78 1.24 -6.39
CA ARG A 120 15.50 2.36 -6.99
C ARG A 120 14.48 3.19 -7.75
N TRP A 121 14.27 4.42 -7.30
CA TRP A 121 13.27 5.31 -7.89
C TRP A 121 13.78 5.89 -9.20
N SER A 122 13.08 5.67 -10.29
CA SER A 122 13.47 6.20 -11.61
C SER A 122 12.26 6.56 -12.47
N MET A 123 12.47 7.53 -13.35
CA MET A 123 11.58 7.83 -14.49
C MET A 123 12.02 7.11 -15.77
N ALA A 124 13.16 6.42 -15.74
CA ALA A 124 13.74 5.69 -16.86
C ALA A 124 13.76 4.18 -16.60
N ALA A 125 14.28 3.41 -17.56
CA ALA A 125 14.30 1.95 -17.53
C ALA A 125 15.21 1.34 -16.45
N ASP A 126 16.04 2.15 -15.77
CA ASP A 126 17.00 1.72 -14.74
C ASP A 126 16.39 1.66 -13.33
N GLY A 127 15.11 2.00 -13.18
CA GLY A 127 14.37 1.83 -11.92
C GLY A 127 14.02 0.36 -11.66
N PHE A 128 13.79 0.02 -10.39
CA PHE A 128 13.19 -1.25 -10.04
C PHE A 128 12.34 -1.16 -8.78
N ILE A 129 11.38 -2.06 -8.65
CA ILE A 129 10.63 -2.34 -7.42
C ILE A 129 10.65 -3.85 -7.19
N ARG A 130 11.25 -4.25 -6.08
CA ARG A 130 11.25 -5.62 -5.57
C ARG A 130 10.42 -5.69 -4.31
N VAL A 131 9.46 -6.60 -4.29
CA VAL A 131 8.57 -6.82 -3.15
C VAL A 131 8.82 -8.19 -2.57
N TYR A 132 9.05 -8.22 -1.27
CA TYR A 132 9.16 -9.43 -0.47
C TYR A 132 7.96 -9.51 0.46
N VAL A 133 7.26 -10.64 0.43
CA VAL A 133 6.18 -10.96 1.37
C VAL A 133 6.68 -12.06 2.29
N ASN A 134 6.64 -11.83 3.60
CA ASN A 134 7.04 -12.80 4.62
C ASN A 134 8.43 -13.40 4.35
N GLY A 135 9.35 -12.57 3.86
CA GLY A 135 10.73 -12.95 3.53
C GLY A 135 10.94 -13.56 2.13
N ARG A 136 9.88 -13.85 1.36
CA ARG A 136 9.99 -14.40 0.00
C ARG A 136 9.81 -13.31 -1.04
N LEU A 137 10.68 -13.26 -2.06
CA LEU A 137 10.49 -12.38 -3.23
C LEU A 137 9.22 -12.81 -3.98
N THR A 138 8.28 -11.88 -4.18
CA THR A 138 6.99 -12.13 -4.86
C THR A 138 6.77 -11.24 -6.08
N ALA A 139 7.47 -10.11 -6.17
CA ALA A 139 7.54 -9.31 -7.38
C ALA A 139 8.95 -8.75 -7.55
N ASP A 140 9.47 -8.78 -8.77
CA ASP A 140 10.73 -8.15 -9.19
C ASP A 140 10.45 -7.46 -10.53
N VAL A 141 10.25 -6.15 -10.49
CA VAL A 141 9.80 -5.36 -11.63
C VAL A 141 10.84 -4.31 -11.94
N VAL A 142 11.34 -4.29 -13.17
CA VAL A 142 12.30 -3.31 -13.67
C VAL A 142 11.58 -2.34 -14.60
N GLY A 143 11.92 -1.05 -14.53
CA GLY A 143 11.38 0.00 -15.38
C GLY A 143 11.07 1.31 -14.66
N PRO A 144 10.46 2.29 -15.36
CA PRO A 144 10.11 3.57 -14.78
C PRO A 144 9.02 3.37 -13.72
N ASN A 145 9.32 3.77 -12.48
CA ASN A 145 8.46 3.53 -11.32
C ASN A 145 8.10 4.83 -10.57
N THR A 146 8.35 5.96 -11.22
CA THR A 146 7.88 7.31 -10.88
C THR A 146 7.42 8.00 -12.16
N THR A 147 6.52 8.98 -12.05
CA THR A 147 6.04 9.76 -13.21
C THR A 147 6.57 11.18 -13.25
N HIS A 148 7.15 11.67 -12.15
CA HIS A 148 7.74 13.01 -12.06
C HIS A 148 9.07 12.96 -11.29
N ALA A 149 9.84 14.06 -11.30
CA ALA A 149 11.06 14.20 -10.49
C ALA A 149 10.75 14.55 -9.02
N ASN A 150 9.47 14.73 -8.68
CA ASN A 150 9.02 15.19 -7.37
C ASN A 150 9.38 14.20 -6.24
N PRO A 151 9.59 14.72 -5.01
CA PRO A 151 9.81 13.92 -3.80
C PRO A 151 8.84 12.75 -3.64
N ILE A 152 9.37 11.56 -3.37
CA ILE A 152 8.58 10.34 -3.12
C ILE A 152 8.45 10.13 -1.61
N TYR A 153 7.23 9.85 -1.17
CA TYR A 153 6.92 9.55 0.22
C TYR A 153 5.95 8.38 0.35
N PHE A 154 6.11 7.62 1.42
CA PHE A 154 5.23 6.48 1.71
C PHE A 154 4.02 6.90 2.55
N LYS A 155 2.86 6.31 2.26
CA LYS A 155 1.67 6.36 3.12
C LYS A 155 1.17 4.95 3.39
N TYR A 156 0.57 4.76 4.55
CA TYR A 156 -0.05 3.50 4.98
C TYR A 156 -1.30 3.76 5.81
N GLY A 157 -2.17 2.77 5.87
CA GLY A 157 -3.47 2.85 6.55
C GLY A 157 -4.54 2.15 5.73
N VAL A 158 -5.77 2.65 5.78
CA VAL A 158 -6.87 2.17 4.95
C VAL A 158 -7.36 3.33 4.09
N TYR A 159 -7.21 3.20 2.77
CA TYR A 159 -7.75 4.13 1.79
C TYR A 159 -8.70 3.41 0.86
N ARG A 160 -9.94 3.89 0.78
CA ARG A 160 -11.00 3.29 -0.03
C ARG A 160 -11.38 4.25 -1.16
N SER A 161 -11.55 3.74 -2.37
CA SER A 161 -11.91 4.55 -3.53
C SER A 161 -12.90 3.83 -4.44
N PHE A 162 -13.66 4.62 -5.20
CA PHE A 162 -14.69 4.13 -6.10
C PHE A 162 -15.83 3.42 -5.35
N LEU A 163 -16.24 3.96 -4.20
CA LEU A 163 -17.25 3.37 -3.30
C LEU A 163 -18.60 3.19 -3.99
N SER A 164 -18.96 4.12 -4.88
CA SER A 164 -20.14 4.03 -5.74
C SER A 164 -20.22 2.70 -6.49
N ARG A 165 -19.10 2.14 -6.93
CA ARG A 165 -19.08 0.85 -7.64
C ARG A 165 -19.56 -0.30 -6.76
N TYR A 166 -19.16 -0.33 -5.49
CA TYR A 166 -19.66 -1.32 -4.53
C TYR A 166 -21.16 -1.12 -4.30
N LYS A 167 -21.57 0.12 -4.03
CA LYS A 167 -22.97 0.48 -3.78
C LYS A 167 -23.88 0.02 -4.92
N SER A 168 -23.49 0.30 -6.17
CA SER A 168 -24.22 -0.14 -7.36
C SER A 168 -24.19 -1.66 -7.56
N ALA A 169 -23.03 -2.30 -7.40
CA ALA A 169 -22.89 -3.75 -7.63
C ALA A 169 -23.69 -4.60 -6.64
N TYR A 170 -23.85 -4.14 -5.40
CA TYR A 170 -24.52 -4.88 -4.32
C TYR A 170 -25.86 -4.28 -3.89
N GLY A 171 -26.36 -3.24 -4.57
CA GLY A 171 -27.60 -2.57 -4.19
C GLY A 171 -27.59 -2.00 -2.77
N SER A 172 -26.43 -1.53 -2.31
CA SER A 172 -26.22 -1.06 -0.93
C SER A 172 -26.07 0.46 -0.88
N SER A 173 -26.58 1.10 0.17
CA SER A 173 -26.36 2.53 0.44
C SER A 173 -24.96 2.82 1.01
N GLU A 174 -24.28 1.81 1.56
CA GLU A 174 -23.05 1.96 2.33
C GLU A 174 -22.01 0.90 1.99
N VAL A 175 -20.73 1.21 2.27
CA VAL A 175 -19.62 0.27 2.10
C VAL A 175 -19.19 -0.24 3.48
N PRO A 176 -19.16 -1.56 3.75
CA PRO A 176 -18.83 -2.11 5.06
C PRO A 176 -17.54 -1.55 5.63
N ALA A 177 -17.52 -1.24 6.93
CA ALA A 177 -16.36 -0.68 7.60
C ALA A 177 -15.13 -1.62 7.47
N GLN A 178 -13.95 -1.04 7.29
CA GLN A 178 -12.69 -1.76 7.23
C GLN A 178 -11.77 -1.30 8.35
N SER A 179 -11.18 -2.26 9.07
CA SER A 179 -10.20 -2.03 10.13
C SER A 179 -8.95 -2.85 9.87
N ALA A 180 -7.78 -2.23 9.95
CA ALA A 180 -6.48 -2.89 9.80
C ALA A 180 -5.51 -2.43 10.88
N LEU A 181 -4.60 -3.33 11.28
CA LEU A 181 -3.51 -3.01 12.20
C LEU A 181 -2.20 -2.91 11.42
N PHE A 182 -1.35 -1.97 11.81
CA PHE A 182 -0.03 -1.76 11.23
C PHE A 182 1.05 -1.73 12.31
N ARG A 183 2.25 -2.20 11.93
CA ARG A 183 3.48 -2.09 12.74
C ARG A 183 4.71 -2.09 11.85
N SER A 184 5.86 -1.83 12.46
CA SER A 184 7.18 -1.96 11.82
C SER A 184 7.33 -1.15 10.53
N VAL A 185 6.70 0.04 10.47
CA VAL A 185 6.82 0.96 9.34
C VAL A 185 8.20 1.63 9.41
N ARG A 186 9.09 1.31 8.47
CA ARG A 186 10.49 1.72 8.48
C ARG A 186 11.01 1.99 7.07
N LYS A 187 12.05 2.80 6.98
CA LYS A 187 12.81 3.11 5.76
C LYS A 187 14.30 3.11 6.09
N SER A 188 15.13 2.60 5.20
CA SER A 188 16.59 2.61 5.35
C SER A 188 17.30 2.54 4.00
N LYS A 189 18.56 2.99 3.93
CA LYS A 189 19.41 2.78 2.75
C LYS A 189 19.83 1.32 2.56
N THR A 190 19.79 0.51 3.63
CA THR A 190 20.19 -0.91 3.57
C THR A 190 19.14 -1.82 4.21
N MET A 191 19.08 -3.07 3.76
CA MET A 191 18.21 -4.08 4.34
C MET A 191 18.47 -4.29 5.84
N ARG A 192 19.76 -4.33 6.25
CA ARG A 192 20.15 -4.46 7.66
C ARG A 192 19.64 -3.30 8.51
N GLY A 193 19.63 -2.08 7.95
CA GLY A 193 19.11 -0.90 8.64
C GLY A 193 17.60 -0.94 8.90
N LEU A 194 16.83 -1.80 8.22
CA LEU A 194 15.42 -2.02 8.56
C LEU A 194 15.22 -2.79 9.87
N LEU A 195 16.19 -3.63 10.26
CA LEU A 195 16.06 -4.48 11.45
C LEU A 195 16.17 -3.68 12.76
N GLY A 196 16.73 -2.46 12.71
CA GLY A 196 17.13 -1.74 13.92
C GLY A 196 18.31 -2.43 14.61
N THR A 197 19.00 -1.73 15.52
CA THR A 197 19.97 -2.38 16.40
C THR A 197 19.23 -3.36 17.30
N ALA A 198 19.51 -4.66 17.16
CA ALA A 198 19.15 -5.63 18.18
C ALA A 198 20.05 -5.39 19.40
N SER A 199 19.62 -4.55 20.35
CA SER A 199 19.97 -4.59 21.78
C SER A 199 19.75 -3.23 22.44
N GLU A 200 18.77 -3.13 23.32
CA GLU A 200 19.00 -2.56 24.64
C GLU A 200 18.18 -3.43 25.61
N PRO A 201 18.81 -4.06 26.62
CA PRO A 201 18.06 -4.76 27.64
C PRO A 201 17.23 -3.73 28.41
N MET A 202 15.95 -4.04 28.63
CA MET A 202 15.16 -3.36 29.66
C MET A 202 15.94 -3.45 30.97
N GLN A 203 16.47 -2.32 31.43
CA GLN A 203 16.91 -2.16 32.81
C GLN A 203 15.69 -2.01 33.71
N PRO A 204 15.78 -2.48 34.97
CA PRO A 204 14.64 -2.84 35.81
C PRO A 204 13.68 -1.69 36.12
#